data_AF-A0A6A5URS4-F1
#
_entry.id   AF-A0A6A5URS4-F1
#
_cell.length_a   1.000
_cell.length_b   1.000
_cell.length_c   1.000
_cell.angle_alpha   90.00
_cell.angle_beta   90.00
_cell.angle_gamma   90.00
#
_symmetry.space_group_name_H-M   'P 1'
#
loop_
_entity.id
_entity.type
_entity.pdbx_description
1 polymer ?
#
loop_
_entity_poly.entity_id
_entity_poly.type
_entity_poly.pdbx_seq_one_letter_code
_entity_poly.pdbx_strand_id
1 'polypeptide(L)'
;MAQVFGVADPTGSGWRPAKALVHQQRALKSDFRRSYIIENYDVLADNFLFLHPNRYQWHNDDPDYDGVPMLRRFQMAYLEQEGYVNIRCAWQLGCPDEIKPLQEEGEHRADVHAGGDYKRAFELLFPGEEVPEYVGVSCCAQFAATKEKIRERPKSDYERYRKWLLETDLEDSISGRVMEYSWHIIFGKPPAHCPSVRACYCKVFGICNIDCEEEGSCMSRYTLPPFATLPEGWPYVGWDYNDRTRAGPEG
;
A
#
# COMPACT_ATOMS: atom_id res chain seq x y z
N MET A 1 4.84 1.48 8.47
CA MET A 1 5.37 2.06 7.21
C MET A 1 5.96 0.96 6.34
N ALA A 2 5.86 1.07 5.02
CA ALA A 2 6.18 0.02 4.07
C ALA A 2 7.52 0.25 3.35
N GLN A 3 8.34 -0.78 3.17
CA GLN A 3 9.65 -0.78 2.49
C GLN A 3 9.53 -1.27 1.03
N VAL A 4 10.60 -1.11 0.24
CA VAL A 4 10.73 -1.74 -1.09
C VAL A 4 11.22 -3.18 -0.88
N PHE A 5 10.41 -4.18 -1.24
CA PHE A 5 10.74 -5.60 -0.98
C PHE A 5 11.06 -6.43 -2.22
N GLY A 6 10.99 -5.85 -3.42
CA GLY A 6 11.19 -6.63 -4.62
C GLY A 6 11.57 -5.79 -5.82
N VAL A 7 12.68 -6.17 -6.45
CA VAL A 7 12.91 -5.96 -7.89
C VAL A 7 12.60 -7.29 -8.57
N ALA A 8 11.76 -7.29 -9.61
CA ALA A 8 11.52 -8.47 -10.41
C ALA A 8 12.81 -8.87 -11.14
N ASP A 9 13.23 -10.14 -11.01
CA ASP A 9 14.36 -10.68 -11.75
C ASP A 9 13.98 -10.79 -13.24
N PRO A 10 14.77 -10.25 -14.19
CA PRO A 10 14.52 -10.42 -15.62
C PRO A 10 14.48 -11.89 -16.09
N THR A 11 14.87 -12.86 -15.25
CA THR A 11 14.80 -14.30 -15.56
C THR A 11 13.55 -15.02 -15.02
N GLY A 12 12.57 -14.31 -14.45
CA GLY A 12 11.26 -14.89 -14.09
C GLY A 12 11.22 -15.80 -12.85
N SER A 13 12.28 -15.84 -12.03
CA SER A 13 12.39 -16.76 -10.88
C SER A 13 12.01 -16.17 -9.51
N GLY A 14 11.31 -15.03 -9.47
CA GLY A 14 10.75 -14.45 -8.25
C GLY A 14 11.28 -13.05 -7.89
N TRP A 15 10.73 -12.48 -6.82
CA TRP A 15 11.13 -11.17 -6.29
C TRP A 15 12.45 -11.28 -5.54
N ARG A 16 13.45 -10.46 -5.90
CA ARG A 16 14.68 -10.33 -5.11
C ARG A 16 14.59 -9.10 -4.22
N PRO A 17 15.00 -9.18 -2.93
CA PRO A 17 15.20 -8.00 -2.13
C PRO A 17 16.16 -7.05 -2.86
N ALA A 18 15.82 -5.77 -2.98
CA ALA A 18 16.76 -4.78 -3.47
C ALA A 18 18.00 -4.79 -2.55
N LYS A 19 19.18 -5.11 -3.07
CA LYS A 19 20.43 -5.00 -2.30
C LYS A 19 20.72 -3.51 -2.05
N ALA A 20 20.31 -2.99 -0.90
CA ALA A 20 20.79 -1.70 -0.39
C ALA A 20 20.75 -1.63 1.15
N LEU A 21 21.94 -1.61 1.75
CA LEU A 21 22.32 -0.89 2.97
C LEU A 21 21.54 -1.15 4.27
N VAL A 22 21.85 -2.27 4.92
CA VAL A 22 21.51 -2.56 6.33
C VAL A 22 22.23 -1.62 7.33
N HIS A 23 23.20 -0.81 6.89
CA HIS A 23 24.12 -0.09 7.79
C HIS A 23 23.80 1.38 8.10
N GLN A 24 22.67 1.95 7.69
CA GLN A 24 22.32 3.34 8.04
C GLN A 24 20.90 3.48 8.60
N GLN A 25 20.57 2.66 9.61
CA GLN A 25 19.25 2.64 10.26
C GLN A 25 19.03 3.73 11.33
N ARG A 26 19.57 4.94 11.14
CA ARG A 26 19.27 6.08 12.03
C ARG A 26 19.12 7.38 11.25
N ALA A 27 17.95 7.55 10.65
CA ALA A 27 17.19 8.80 10.58
C ALA A 27 15.92 8.58 9.74
N LEU A 28 14.76 8.88 10.33
CA LEU A 28 13.43 9.08 9.71
C LEU A 28 12.83 7.87 8.95
N LYS A 29 11.83 7.24 9.60
CA LYS A 29 11.09 6.05 9.17
C LYS A 29 10.31 6.22 7.84
N SER A 30 10.24 7.44 7.30
CA SER A 30 9.51 7.83 6.10
C SER A 30 10.39 8.01 4.83
N ASP A 31 11.72 7.92 4.93
CA ASP A 31 12.64 8.30 3.83
C ASP A 31 12.92 7.14 2.83
N PHE A 32 12.84 5.88 3.28
CA PHE A 32 13.36 4.73 2.53
C PHE A 32 12.67 4.47 1.17
N ARG A 33 11.34 4.56 1.09
CA ARG A 33 10.60 4.29 -0.16
C ARG A 33 10.87 5.36 -1.24
N ARG A 34 11.07 6.60 -0.81
CA ARG A 34 11.11 7.80 -1.66
C ARG A 34 12.52 8.10 -2.17
N SER A 35 13.54 7.83 -1.37
CA SER A 35 14.92 7.90 -1.82
C SER A 35 15.19 6.93 -2.97
N TYR A 36 14.62 5.71 -2.95
CA TYR A 36 14.88 4.75 -4.03
C TYR A 36 14.43 5.23 -5.41
N ILE A 37 13.17 5.70 -5.56
CA ILE A 37 12.66 6.19 -6.86
C ILE A 37 13.51 7.35 -7.37
N ILE A 38 13.84 8.31 -6.49
CA ILE A 38 14.61 9.50 -6.84
C ILE A 38 16.06 9.15 -7.20
N GLU A 39 16.73 8.34 -6.39
CA GLU A 39 18.13 7.95 -6.57
C GLU A 39 18.35 7.07 -7.80
N ASN A 40 17.35 6.26 -8.16
CA ASN A 40 17.45 5.29 -9.27
C ASN A 40 16.61 5.68 -10.49
N TYR A 41 16.05 6.90 -10.55
CA TYR A 41 15.06 7.31 -11.56
C TYR A 41 15.50 7.02 -13.02
N ASP A 42 16.77 7.24 -13.32
CA ASP A 42 17.34 7.04 -14.66
C ASP A 42 17.63 5.56 -14.98
N VAL A 43 17.76 4.71 -13.95
CA VAL A 43 18.14 3.29 -14.02
C VAL A 43 17.16 2.37 -13.27
N LEU A 44 15.88 2.76 -13.21
CA LEU A 44 14.83 1.98 -12.56
C LEU A 44 14.77 0.56 -13.12
N ALA A 45 14.54 -0.41 -12.24
CA ALA A 45 14.16 -1.76 -12.63
C ALA A 45 12.76 -1.78 -13.25
N ASP A 46 12.40 -2.83 -13.98
CA ASP A 46 11.16 -2.86 -14.76
C ASP A 46 9.90 -2.84 -13.89
N ASN A 47 9.94 -3.51 -12.73
CA ASN A 47 8.80 -3.62 -11.82
C ASN A 47 9.22 -3.42 -10.37
N PHE A 48 8.40 -2.71 -9.62
CA PHE A 48 8.60 -2.37 -8.22
C PHE A 48 7.53 -2.97 -7.34
N LEU A 49 7.97 -3.49 -6.19
CA LEU A 49 7.09 -3.96 -5.14
C LEU A 49 7.35 -3.27 -3.82
N PHE A 50 6.29 -2.71 -3.27
CA PHE A 50 6.29 -1.80 -2.15
C PHE A 50 5.43 -2.45 -1.05
N LEU A 51 6.04 -3.04 -0.02
CA LEU A 51 5.37 -3.85 1.03
C LEU A 51 5.83 -3.46 2.43
N HIS A 52 5.03 -3.73 3.45
CA HIS A 52 5.54 -3.71 4.82
C HIS A 52 6.53 -4.86 5.10
N PRO A 53 7.41 -4.69 6.09
CA PRO A 53 8.57 -5.58 6.25
C PRO A 53 8.33 -6.95 6.84
N ASN A 54 7.24 -7.11 7.58
CA ASN A 54 7.01 -8.35 8.26
C ASN A 54 6.32 -9.32 7.31
N ARG A 55 6.76 -10.58 7.32
CA ARG A 55 6.06 -11.66 6.63
C ARG A 55 4.62 -11.80 7.15
N TYR A 56 4.47 -11.80 8.47
CA TYR A 56 3.17 -11.86 9.14
C TYR A 56 2.78 -10.47 9.63
N GLN A 57 1.67 -9.95 9.11
CA GLN A 57 1.12 -8.65 9.51
C GLN A 57 -0.28 -8.46 8.94
N TRP A 58 -1.14 -7.80 9.70
CA TRP A 58 -2.54 -7.61 9.32
C TRP A 58 -2.75 -6.87 7.99
N HIS A 59 -1.75 -6.18 7.46
CA HIS A 59 -1.85 -5.54 6.14
C HIS A 59 -1.85 -6.53 4.96
N ASN A 60 -1.58 -7.81 5.20
CA ASN A 60 -1.61 -8.87 4.18
C ASN A 60 -3.02 -9.48 4.09
N ASP A 61 -3.62 -9.41 2.89
CA ASP A 61 -4.90 -10.03 2.52
C ASP A 61 -4.78 -11.56 2.37
N ASP A 62 -4.43 -12.20 3.47
CA ASP A 62 -4.37 -13.64 3.65
C ASP A 62 -4.99 -14.03 5.00
N PRO A 63 -5.69 -15.19 5.11
CA PRO A 63 -6.31 -15.60 6.37
C PRO A 63 -5.32 -15.76 7.54
N ASP A 64 -4.04 -16.03 7.24
CA ASP A 64 -2.98 -16.07 8.24
C ASP A 64 -2.16 -14.79 8.31
N TYR A 65 -2.57 -13.74 7.61
CA TYR A 65 -1.81 -12.50 7.44
C TYR A 65 -0.38 -12.73 6.91
N ASP A 66 -0.16 -13.84 6.20
CA ASP A 66 1.12 -14.24 5.62
C ASP A 66 1.28 -13.61 4.23
N GLY A 67 2.36 -12.84 4.03
CA GLY A 67 2.67 -12.23 2.75
C GLY A 67 3.16 -13.24 1.70
N VAL A 68 3.71 -14.39 2.09
CA VAL A 68 4.32 -15.34 1.14
C VAL A 68 3.30 -15.91 0.15
N PRO A 69 2.13 -16.44 0.56
CA PRO A 69 1.13 -16.95 -0.37
C PRO A 69 0.64 -15.88 -1.36
N MET A 70 0.47 -14.63 -0.90
CA MET A 70 0.06 -13.52 -1.73
C MET A 70 1.10 -13.21 -2.81
N LEU A 71 2.38 -13.10 -2.42
CA LEU A 71 3.45 -12.77 -3.36
C LEU A 71 3.70 -13.86 -4.40
N ARG A 72 3.55 -15.13 -4.04
CA ARG A 72 3.63 -16.25 -4.99
C ARG A 72 2.50 -16.26 -6.01
N ARG A 73 1.35 -15.71 -5.64
CA ARG A 73 0.16 -15.62 -6.48
C ARG A 73 0.05 -14.33 -7.27
N PHE A 74 0.90 -13.35 -6.97
CA PHE A 74 0.87 -12.03 -7.59
C PHE A 74 1.01 -12.14 -9.11
N GLN A 75 0.05 -11.58 -9.85
CA GLN A 75 -0.03 -11.67 -11.31
C GLN A 75 0.79 -10.54 -11.95
N MET A 76 2.04 -10.84 -12.32
CA MET A 76 2.93 -9.86 -12.99
C MET A 76 2.33 -9.30 -14.29
N ALA A 77 1.69 -10.15 -15.09
CA ALA A 77 1.03 -9.72 -16.33
C ALA A 77 -0.06 -8.66 -16.08
N TYR A 78 -0.78 -8.76 -14.95
CA TYR A 78 -1.77 -7.76 -14.58
C TYR A 78 -1.11 -6.44 -14.16
N LEU A 79 0.01 -6.49 -13.44
CA LEU A 79 0.80 -5.29 -13.12
C LEU A 79 1.30 -4.60 -14.39
N GLU A 80 1.89 -5.36 -15.32
CA GLU A 80 2.43 -4.82 -16.57
C GLU A 80 1.33 -4.19 -17.44
N GLN A 81 0.13 -4.77 -17.43
CA GLN A 81 -1.03 -4.19 -18.10
C GLN A 81 -1.53 -2.90 -17.44
N GLU A 82 -1.63 -2.87 -16.10
CA GLU A 82 -2.25 -1.76 -15.37
C GLU A 82 -1.29 -0.62 -15.00
N GLY A 83 0.01 -0.90 -15.00
CA GLY A 83 1.09 -0.01 -14.57
C GLY A 83 1.17 0.21 -13.06
N TYR A 84 0.04 0.14 -12.34
CA TYR A 84 -0.07 0.25 -10.88
C TYR A 84 -1.12 -0.73 -10.36
N VAL A 85 -0.79 -1.44 -9.28
CA VAL A 85 -1.70 -2.38 -8.60
C VAL A 85 -1.59 -2.20 -7.09
N ASN A 86 -2.70 -1.95 -6.41
CA ASN A 86 -2.77 -2.09 -4.96
C ASN A 86 -2.84 -3.59 -4.60
N ILE A 87 -2.02 -4.03 -3.65
CA ILE A 87 -1.90 -5.43 -3.24
C ILE A 87 -2.95 -5.79 -2.18
N ARG A 88 -3.55 -4.78 -1.55
CA ARG A 88 -4.69 -4.94 -0.67
C ARG A 88 -5.98 -4.84 -1.48
N CYS A 89 -6.85 -5.81 -1.31
CA CYS A 89 -8.15 -5.91 -1.98
C CYS A 89 -9.31 -5.53 -1.05
N ALA A 90 -9.21 -5.84 0.24
CA ALA A 90 -10.32 -5.78 1.17
C ALA A 90 -10.65 -4.33 1.63
N TRP A 91 -11.92 -3.92 1.54
CA TRP A 91 -12.34 -2.52 1.70
C TRP A 91 -12.47 -2.06 3.15
N GLN A 92 -12.36 -2.95 4.14
CA GLN A 92 -12.64 -2.65 5.56
C GLN A 92 -11.88 -1.43 6.10
N LEU A 93 -10.81 -1.00 5.42
CA LEU A 93 -10.15 0.27 5.65
C LEU A 93 -9.86 0.94 4.31
N GLY A 94 -10.28 2.20 4.15
CA GLY A 94 -9.88 3.06 3.05
C GLY A 94 -10.84 3.19 1.86
N CYS A 95 -11.68 2.19 1.60
CA CYS A 95 -12.67 2.25 0.52
C CYS A 95 -14.09 2.38 1.10
N PRO A 96 -15.01 3.06 0.39
CA PRO A 96 -14.82 3.73 -0.89
C PRO A 96 -14.38 5.21 -0.79
N ASP A 97 -14.58 5.84 0.35
CA ASP A 97 -14.57 7.30 0.53
C ASP A 97 -13.94 7.72 1.87
N GLU A 98 -12.79 7.13 2.20
CA GLU A 98 -12.10 7.32 3.48
C GLU A 98 -11.79 8.79 3.81
N ILE A 99 -11.40 9.57 2.80
CA ILE A 99 -11.03 10.96 2.98
C ILE A 99 -11.97 11.82 2.18
N LYS A 100 -12.49 12.88 2.80
CA LYS A 100 -13.43 13.84 2.22
C LYS A 100 -12.81 15.23 2.29
N PRO A 101 -11.80 15.53 1.44
CA PRO A 101 -10.90 16.68 1.65
C PRO A 101 -11.61 18.02 1.82
N LEU A 102 -12.73 18.23 1.11
CA LEU A 102 -13.51 19.46 1.16
C LEU A 102 -14.45 19.54 2.37
N GLN A 103 -14.95 18.40 2.85
CA GLN A 103 -15.91 18.34 3.96
C GLN A 103 -15.20 18.33 5.31
N GLU A 104 -13.99 17.76 5.34
CA GLU A 104 -13.19 17.60 6.55
C GLU A 104 -12.21 18.75 6.75
N GLU A 105 -12.14 19.75 5.86
CA GLU A 105 -11.15 20.84 5.91
C GLU A 105 -11.13 21.53 7.29
N GLY A 106 -9.94 21.54 7.92
CA GLY A 106 -9.76 22.13 9.25
C GLY A 106 -10.29 21.29 10.42
N GLU A 107 -10.80 20.08 10.18
CA GLU A 107 -11.12 19.14 11.25
C GLU A 107 -9.85 18.53 11.85
N HIS A 108 -9.64 18.75 13.15
CA HIS A 108 -8.60 18.06 13.92
C HIS A 108 -9.26 17.00 14.79
N ARG A 109 -9.58 15.83 14.22
CA ARG A 109 -10.02 14.68 15.01
C ARG A 109 -8.79 14.00 15.61
N ALA A 110 -8.83 13.74 16.91
CA ALA A 110 -7.73 13.14 17.66
C ALA A 110 -7.33 11.72 17.18
N ASP A 111 -8.17 11.09 16.36
CA ASP A 111 -8.00 9.73 15.87
C ASP A 111 -7.75 9.71 14.35
N VAL A 112 -6.47 9.78 13.94
CA VAL A 112 -5.87 9.25 12.68
C VAL A 112 -6.47 9.73 11.33
N HIS A 113 -7.48 10.58 11.33
CA HIS A 113 -8.09 11.08 10.10
C HIS A 113 -7.28 12.26 9.55
N ALA A 114 -6.52 12.01 8.49
CA ALA A 114 -5.80 13.04 7.76
C ALA A 114 -6.71 13.99 6.96
N GLY A 115 -8.03 13.83 7.04
CA GLY A 115 -9.03 14.60 6.30
C GLY A 115 -8.85 16.10 6.37
N GLY A 116 -8.66 16.63 7.59
CA GLY A 116 -8.50 18.07 7.81
C GLY A 116 -7.26 18.69 7.17
N ASP A 117 -6.21 17.90 6.99
CA ASP A 117 -4.96 18.35 6.39
C ASP A 117 -4.81 17.91 4.93
N TYR A 118 -5.64 16.97 4.46
CA TYR A 118 -5.49 16.35 3.15
C TYR A 118 -5.66 17.35 2.01
N LYS A 119 -6.66 18.25 2.08
CA LYS A 119 -6.87 19.26 1.05
C LYS A 119 -5.64 20.14 0.85
N ARG A 120 -5.12 20.72 1.93
CA ARG A 120 -3.92 21.56 1.88
C ARG A 120 -2.71 20.78 1.37
N ALA A 121 -2.54 19.55 1.83
CA ALA A 121 -1.45 18.71 1.36
C ALA A 121 -1.60 18.37 -0.13
N PHE A 122 -2.81 18.07 -0.60
CA PHE A 122 -3.10 17.77 -1.99
C PHE A 122 -2.74 18.95 -2.91
N GLU A 123 -3.14 20.17 -2.56
CA GLU A 123 -2.81 21.38 -3.32
C GLU A 123 -1.29 21.60 -3.45
N LEU A 124 -0.52 21.22 -2.43
CA LEU A 124 0.96 21.31 -2.43
C LEU A 124 1.62 20.17 -3.21
N LEU A 125 1.09 18.95 -3.11
CA LEU A 125 1.62 17.77 -3.79
C LEU A 125 1.30 17.82 -5.30
N PHE A 126 0.09 18.22 -5.66
CA PHE A 126 -0.48 18.21 -7.01
C PHE A 126 -0.85 19.63 -7.47
N PRO A 127 0.15 20.52 -7.68
CA PRO A 127 -0.12 21.91 -8.03
C PRO A 127 -0.87 22.00 -9.36
N GLY A 128 -2.02 22.68 -9.36
CA GLY A 128 -2.86 22.88 -10.53
C GLY A 128 -3.92 21.79 -10.76
N GLU A 129 -3.93 20.73 -9.96
CA GLU A 129 -5.01 19.72 -9.98
C GLU A 129 -6.18 20.15 -9.09
N GLU A 130 -7.40 19.78 -9.50
CA GLU A 130 -8.60 19.99 -8.68
C GLU A 130 -8.59 19.04 -7.48
N VAL A 131 -8.87 19.58 -6.29
CA VAL A 131 -8.97 18.77 -5.07
C VAL A 131 -10.20 17.84 -5.20
N PRO A 132 -10.01 16.53 -5.06
CA PRO A 132 -11.12 15.59 -5.20
C PRO A 132 -12.12 15.71 -4.05
N GLU A 133 -13.39 15.46 -4.36
CA GLU A 133 -14.46 15.42 -3.34
C GLU A 133 -14.27 14.26 -2.35
N TYR A 134 -13.83 13.11 -2.88
CA TYR A 134 -13.58 11.88 -2.12
C TYR A 134 -12.29 11.22 -2.58
N VAL A 135 -11.54 10.65 -1.63
CA VAL A 135 -10.38 9.80 -1.91
C VAL A 135 -10.58 8.47 -1.21
N GLY A 136 -10.36 7.39 -1.95
CA GLY A 136 -10.51 6.05 -1.43
C GLY A 136 -9.66 5.04 -2.17
N VAL A 137 -9.02 4.17 -1.41
CA VAL A 137 -8.25 3.03 -1.88
C VAL A 137 -8.13 2.06 -0.71
N SER A 138 -8.04 0.76 -0.96
CA SER A 138 -7.75 -0.19 0.11
C SER A 138 -6.43 0.20 0.80
N CYS A 139 -6.48 0.37 2.13
CA CYS A 139 -5.45 1.08 2.90
C CYS A 139 -4.02 0.52 2.78
N CYS A 140 -3.11 1.18 3.48
CA CYS A 140 -1.88 0.60 4.00
C CYS A 140 -0.70 0.58 3.00
N ALA A 141 -0.85 1.28 1.87
CA ALA A 141 0.23 1.59 0.93
C ALA A 141 1.09 0.38 0.51
N GLN A 142 0.49 -0.81 0.38
CA GLN A 142 1.13 -1.97 -0.25
C GLN A 142 0.74 -1.99 -1.73
N PHE A 143 1.69 -1.76 -2.62
CA PHE A 143 1.39 -1.67 -4.05
C PHE A 143 2.55 -2.16 -4.91
N ALA A 144 2.29 -2.30 -6.20
CA ALA A 144 3.28 -2.51 -7.21
C ALA A 144 3.14 -1.45 -8.31
N ALA A 145 4.25 -1.09 -8.94
CA ALA A 145 4.26 -0.16 -10.06
C ALA A 145 5.32 -0.57 -11.09
N THR A 146 5.03 -0.37 -12.37
CA THR A 146 6.01 -0.54 -13.44
C THR A 146 6.92 0.68 -13.52
N LYS A 147 8.10 0.50 -14.10
CA LYS A 147 9.02 1.57 -14.45
C LYS A 147 8.38 2.64 -15.32
N GLU A 148 7.64 2.20 -16.33
CA GLU A 148 6.96 3.05 -17.29
C GLU A 148 5.95 3.92 -16.54
N LYS A 149 5.18 3.32 -15.62
CA LYS A 149 4.22 4.04 -14.79
C LYS A 149 4.89 5.06 -13.87
N ILE A 150 6.02 4.72 -13.25
CA ILE A 150 6.79 5.67 -12.43
C ILE A 150 7.31 6.82 -13.30
N ARG A 151 7.67 6.57 -14.56
CA ARG A 151 8.23 7.59 -15.46
C ARG A 151 7.18 8.49 -16.12
N GLU A 152 5.90 8.21 -15.97
CA GLU A 152 4.83 9.13 -16.40
C GLU A 152 4.90 10.47 -15.66
N ARG A 153 5.48 10.50 -14.45
CA ARG A 153 5.75 11.73 -13.70
C ARG A 153 7.23 12.06 -13.69
N PRO A 154 7.64 13.32 -13.89
CA PRO A 154 9.04 13.70 -13.85
C PRO A 154 9.65 13.48 -12.45
N LYS A 155 10.95 13.23 -12.40
CA LYS A 155 11.71 13.08 -11.14
C LYS A 155 11.44 14.19 -10.12
N SER A 156 11.28 15.43 -10.61
CA SER A 156 10.98 16.61 -9.79
C SER A 156 9.69 16.51 -8.98
N ASP A 157 8.71 15.72 -9.44
CA ASP A 157 7.49 15.46 -8.67
C ASP A 157 7.79 14.61 -7.44
N TYR A 158 8.57 13.54 -7.61
CA TYR A 158 9.00 12.70 -6.50
C TYR A 158 9.86 13.47 -5.49
N GLU A 159 10.74 14.35 -5.98
CA GLU A 159 11.53 15.25 -5.14
C GLU A 159 10.64 16.24 -4.36
N ARG A 160 9.60 16.78 -4.99
CA ARG A 160 8.60 17.64 -4.31
C ARG A 160 7.86 16.88 -3.22
N TYR A 161 7.41 15.64 -3.50
CA TYR A 161 6.74 14.82 -2.49
C TYR A 161 7.64 14.56 -1.29
N ARG A 162 8.91 14.19 -1.54
CA ARG A 162 9.91 13.98 -0.48
C ARG A 162 10.16 15.26 0.31
N LYS A 163 10.33 16.39 -0.38
CA LYS A 163 10.53 17.69 0.27
C LYS A 163 9.36 18.04 1.20
N TRP A 164 8.12 17.89 0.73
CA TRP A 164 6.93 18.14 1.55
C TRP A 164 6.92 17.31 2.83
N LEU A 165 7.28 16.02 2.76
CA LEU A 165 7.34 15.16 3.95
C LEU A 165 8.44 15.52 4.94
N LEU A 166 9.55 16.09 4.46
CA LEU A 166 10.67 16.49 5.32
C LEU A 166 10.43 17.85 5.98
N GLU A 167 9.63 18.70 5.33
CA GLU A 167 9.43 20.10 5.75
C GLU A 167 8.06 20.37 6.37
N THR A 168 7.12 19.42 6.30
CA THR A 168 5.78 19.60 6.89
C THR A 168 5.83 19.56 8.41
N ASP A 169 5.03 20.42 9.04
CA ASP A 169 4.84 20.43 10.51
C ASP A 169 3.83 19.35 10.99
N LEU A 170 3.28 18.55 10.07
CA LEU A 170 2.33 17.48 10.40
C LEU A 170 3.05 16.31 11.08
N GLU A 171 2.35 15.65 12.02
CA GLU A 171 2.83 14.41 12.62
C GLU A 171 3.05 13.31 11.55
N ASP A 172 4.04 12.44 11.77
CA ASP A 172 4.36 11.29 10.89
C ASP A 172 3.13 10.41 10.57
N SER A 173 2.20 10.29 11.52
CA SER A 173 0.94 9.56 11.39
C SER A 173 0.03 10.19 10.31
N ILE A 174 -0.10 11.52 10.33
CA ILE A 174 -0.95 12.29 9.41
C ILE A 174 -0.28 12.41 8.04
N SER A 175 0.97 12.86 7.98
CA SER A 175 1.70 13.01 6.70
C SER A 175 1.90 11.66 6.00
N GLY A 176 2.10 10.58 6.77
CA GLY A 176 2.10 9.21 6.29
C GLY A 176 0.78 8.80 5.66
N ARG A 177 -0.35 9.10 6.31
CA ARG A 177 -1.71 8.82 5.82
C ARG A 177 -2.04 9.61 4.56
N VAL A 178 -1.69 10.89 4.48
CA VAL A 178 -1.83 11.68 3.25
C VAL A 178 -1.14 10.99 2.08
N MET A 179 0.13 10.60 2.25
CA MET A 179 0.88 9.93 1.19
C MET A 179 0.33 8.55 0.86
N GLU A 180 -0.14 7.80 1.86
CA GLU A 180 -0.79 6.49 1.67
C GLU A 180 -1.96 6.58 0.70
N TYR A 181 -2.83 7.58 0.86
CA TYR A 181 -4.00 7.83 0.00
C TYR A 181 -3.68 8.67 -1.24
N SER A 182 -2.43 9.09 -1.42
CA SER A 182 -2.00 9.79 -2.63
C SER A 182 -1.35 8.86 -3.66
N TRP A 183 -0.86 7.67 -3.28
CA TRP A 183 -0.05 6.82 -4.17
C TRP A 183 -0.77 6.39 -5.46
N HIS A 184 -2.04 5.99 -5.37
CA HIS A 184 -2.79 5.59 -6.56
C HIS A 184 -3.03 6.78 -7.50
N ILE A 185 -3.22 7.99 -6.95
CA ILE A 185 -3.35 9.25 -7.71
C ILE A 185 -2.01 9.65 -8.34
N ILE A 186 -0.90 9.48 -7.62
CA ILE A 186 0.46 9.66 -8.16
C ILE A 186 0.65 8.75 -9.37
N PHE A 187 0.10 7.54 -9.36
CA PHE A 187 0.18 6.62 -10.50
C PHE A 187 -1.06 6.66 -11.42
N GLY A 188 -1.75 7.78 -11.45
CA GLY A 188 -2.77 8.09 -12.47
C GLY A 188 -4.06 7.29 -12.36
N LYS A 189 -4.35 6.67 -11.22
CA LYS A 189 -5.67 6.09 -10.95
C LYS A 189 -6.62 7.17 -10.41
N PRO A 190 -7.96 6.98 -10.56
CA PRO A 190 -8.94 7.94 -10.04
C PRO A 190 -8.82 8.14 -8.52
N PRO A 191 -9.25 9.30 -7.98
CA PRO A 191 -9.22 9.57 -6.53
C PRO A 191 -9.87 8.47 -5.68
N ALA A 192 -10.96 7.87 -6.16
CA ALA A 192 -11.51 6.63 -5.61
C ALA A 192 -11.15 5.43 -6.52
N HIS A 193 -10.22 4.58 -6.07
CA HIS A 193 -9.77 3.37 -6.76
C HIS A 193 -10.08 2.13 -5.93
N CYS A 194 -11.36 1.74 -5.93
CA CYS A 194 -11.90 0.65 -5.14
C CYS A 194 -12.54 -0.41 -6.04
N PRO A 195 -11.76 -1.29 -6.69
CA PRO A 195 -12.33 -2.42 -7.42
C PRO A 195 -13.03 -3.37 -6.44
N SER A 196 -14.07 -4.08 -6.91
CA SER A 196 -14.71 -5.11 -6.09
C SER A 196 -13.69 -6.15 -5.63
N VAL A 197 -13.86 -6.66 -4.41
CA VAL A 197 -12.92 -7.59 -3.78
C VAL A 197 -12.72 -8.85 -4.63
N ARG A 198 -13.80 -9.37 -5.22
CA ARG A 198 -13.74 -10.51 -6.15
C ARG A 198 -12.88 -10.23 -7.37
N ALA A 199 -13.06 -9.07 -8.00
CA ALA A 199 -12.27 -8.67 -9.17
C ALA A 199 -10.80 -8.47 -8.79
N CYS A 200 -10.53 -7.85 -7.65
CA CYS A 200 -9.18 -7.66 -7.14
C CYS A 200 -8.46 -9.00 -6.89
N TYR A 201 -9.05 -9.91 -6.11
CA TYR A 201 -8.42 -11.21 -5.84
C TYR A 201 -8.18 -12.05 -7.10
N CYS A 202 -9.12 -12.00 -8.06
CA CYS A 202 -8.96 -12.70 -9.33
C CYS A 202 -7.81 -12.12 -10.17
N LYS A 203 -7.79 -10.79 -10.36
CA LYS A 203 -6.82 -10.14 -11.24
C LYS A 203 -5.43 -10.02 -10.62
N VAL A 204 -5.35 -9.70 -9.33
CA VAL A 204 -4.08 -9.48 -8.62
C VAL A 204 -3.44 -10.80 -8.19
N PHE A 205 -4.23 -11.80 -7.79
CA PHE A 205 -3.73 -13.04 -7.19
C PHE A 205 -4.17 -14.32 -7.92
N GLY A 206 -4.92 -14.23 -9.02
CA GLY A 206 -5.44 -15.41 -9.72
C GLY A 206 -6.49 -16.20 -8.93
N ILE A 207 -7.03 -15.65 -7.84
CA ILE A 207 -8.03 -16.31 -6.98
C ILE A 207 -9.42 -15.93 -7.48
N CYS A 208 -9.85 -16.55 -8.58
CA CYS A 208 -11.09 -16.17 -9.27
C CYS A 208 -12.33 -16.94 -8.82
N ASN A 209 -12.15 -18.19 -8.36
CA ASN A 209 -13.23 -19.04 -7.87
C ASN A 209 -13.43 -18.83 -6.38
N ILE A 210 -13.81 -17.61 -6.00
CA ILE A 210 -14.06 -17.22 -4.63
C ILE A 210 -15.47 -16.70 -4.47
N ASP A 211 -16.09 -17.10 -3.36
CA ASP A 211 -17.39 -16.60 -2.95
C ASP A 211 -17.19 -15.48 -1.93
N CYS A 212 -17.60 -14.27 -2.32
CA CYS A 212 -17.56 -13.08 -1.52
C CYS A 212 -18.98 -12.51 -1.51
N GLU A 213 -19.63 -12.54 -0.35
CA GLU A 213 -21.05 -12.15 -0.21
C GLU A 213 -21.27 -10.67 -0.48
N GLU A 214 -20.25 -9.84 -0.21
CA GLU A 214 -20.29 -8.39 -0.36
C GLU A 214 -19.24 -7.91 -1.37
N GLU A 215 -19.48 -6.72 -1.93
CA GLU A 215 -18.56 -6.11 -2.89
C GLU A 215 -17.20 -5.76 -2.26
N GLY A 216 -17.22 -5.28 -1.00
CA GLY A 216 -16.07 -4.78 -0.28
C GLY A 216 -15.42 -5.75 0.70
N SER A 217 -15.97 -6.96 0.87
CA SER A 217 -15.47 -7.90 1.87
C SER A 217 -15.43 -9.34 1.34
N CYS A 218 -14.48 -10.13 1.83
CA CYS A 218 -14.41 -11.55 1.53
C CYS A 218 -13.80 -12.29 2.72
N MET A 219 -14.66 -12.77 3.62
CA MET A 219 -14.25 -13.34 4.91
C MET A 219 -13.38 -14.59 4.78
N SER A 220 -13.46 -15.30 3.65
CA SER A 220 -12.58 -16.43 3.34
C SER A 220 -11.14 -16.03 3.02
N ARG A 221 -10.86 -14.73 2.82
CA ARG A 221 -9.52 -14.19 2.54
C ARG A 221 -9.00 -13.25 3.59
N TYR A 222 -9.85 -12.37 4.09
CA TYR A 222 -9.43 -11.33 4.99
C TYR A 222 -10.54 -10.92 5.94
N THR A 223 -10.17 -10.87 7.21
CA THR A 223 -10.96 -10.29 8.29
C THR A 223 -10.06 -9.29 9.00
N LEU A 224 -10.57 -8.08 9.29
CA LEU A 224 -9.83 -7.09 10.05
C LEU A 224 -9.60 -7.63 11.47
N PRO A 225 -8.35 -7.73 11.96
CA PRO A 225 -8.11 -8.28 13.28
C PRO A 225 -8.54 -7.31 14.38
N PRO A 226 -8.78 -7.83 15.60
CA PRO A 226 -9.18 -7.00 16.74
C PRO A 226 -8.09 -6.04 17.21
N PHE A 227 -6.82 -6.34 16.91
CA PHE A 227 -5.68 -5.51 17.28
C PHE A 227 -4.67 -5.40 16.13
N ALA A 228 -4.01 -4.24 16.02
CA ALA A 228 -2.97 -4.01 15.00
C ALA A 228 -1.69 -4.83 15.22
N THR A 229 -1.48 -5.37 16.42
CA THR A 229 -0.31 -6.20 16.76
C THR A 229 -0.73 -7.66 16.78
N LEU A 230 -0.03 -8.48 16.00
CA LEU A 230 -0.19 -9.93 16.04
C LEU A 230 0.41 -10.49 17.35
N PRO A 231 -0.19 -11.53 17.94
CA PRO A 231 0.34 -12.16 19.15
C PRO A 231 1.69 -12.82 18.89
N GLU A 232 2.50 -12.92 19.94
CA GLU A 232 3.73 -13.71 19.90
C GLU A 232 3.38 -15.19 19.61
N GLY A 233 4.12 -15.82 18.69
CA GLY A 233 3.84 -17.19 18.23
C GLY A 233 2.89 -17.29 17.03
N TRP A 234 2.43 -16.19 16.45
CA TRP A 234 1.71 -16.20 15.17
C TRP A 234 2.55 -16.86 14.05
N PRO A 235 2.00 -17.74 13.20
CA PRO A 235 0.57 -18.04 13.00
C PRO A 235 0.01 -19.22 13.83
N TYR A 236 0.72 -19.68 14.85
CA TYR A 236 0.34 -20.86 15.64
C TYR A 236 -0.39 -20.50 16.94
N VAL A 237 -0.30 -19.27 17.40
CA VAL A 237 -1.00 -18.76 18.58
C VAL A 237 -2.01 -17.67 18.18
N GLY A 238 -3.23 -17.74 18.71
CA GLY A 238 -4.30 -16.78 18.48
C GLY A 238 -4.27 -15.58 19.43
N TRP A 239 -5.16 -14.61 19.22
CA TRP A 239 -5.31 -13.44 20.12
C TRP A 239 -5.88 -13.80 21.50
N ASP A 240 -6.49 -14.97 21.62
CA ASP A 240 -6.94 -15.56 22.87
C ASP A 240 -5.82 -16.31 23.62
N TYR A 241 -4.58 -16.24 23.10
CA TYR A 241 -3.40 -16.92 23.62
C TYR A 241 -3.47 -18.46 23.59
N ASN A 242 -4.40 -19.02 22.82
CA ASN A 242 -4.51 -20.47 22.61
C ASN A 242 -3.87 -20.90 21.29
N ASP A 243 -3.61 -22.20 21.18
CA ASP A 243 -3.16 -22.81 19.94
C ASP A 243 -4.20 -22.63 18.83
N ARG A 244 -3.72 -22.27 17.65
CA ARG A 244 -4.51 -22.07 16.44
C ARG A 244 -4.01 -22.99 15.33
N THR A 245 -4.96 -23.49 14.54
CA THR A 245 -4.64 -24.15 13.27
C THR A 245 -4.46 -23.10 12.18
N ARG A 246 -3.36 -23.20 11.44
CA ARG A 246 -3.08 -22.34 10.30
C ARG A 246 -4.12 -22.56 9.18
N ALA A 247 -4.57 -21.49 8.53
CA ALA A 247 -5.56 -21.55 7.47
C ALA A 247 -5.00 -22.12 6.14
N GLY A 248 -3.70 -21.95 5.88
CA GLY A 248 -3.01 -22.51 4.71
C GLY A 248 -1.77 -23.34 5.03
N PRO A 249 -1.23 -24.10 4.07
CA PRO A 249 0.02 -24.85 4.24
C PRO A 249 1.23 -23.93 4.45
N GLU A 250 2.24 -24.42 5.18
CA GLU A 250 3.59 -23.82 5.22
C GLU A 250 4.23 -23.93 3.85
N GLY A 251 4.02 -22.88 3.05
CA GLY A 251 4.52 -22.79 1.69
C GLY A 251 6.03 -22.75 1.63
#